data_AF-A0A6G4WGU4-F1
#
_entry.id   AF-A0A6G4WGU4-F1
#
_cell.length_a   1.000
_cell.length_b   1.000
_cell.length_c   1.000
_cell.angle_alpha   90.00
_cell.angle_beta   90.00
_cell.angle_gamma   90.00
#
_symmetry.space_group_name_H-M   'P 1'
#
loop_
_entity.id
_entity.type
_entity.pdbx_description
1 polymer ?
#
loop_
_entity_poly.entity_id
_entity_poly.type
_entity_poly.pdbx_seq_one_letter_code
_entity_poly.pdbx_strand_id
1 'polypeptide(L)' 'MIKSVLFALTLFAVSGSAAMAQTALTSEEKAACRPDAMKLCSASVGKPAQMNACLRDNKAKLSEGCRKVVEAHGG' A
#
# COMPACT_ATOMS: atom_id res chain seq x y z
N MET A 1 8.55 -21.99 52.48
CA MET A 1 8.01 -22.86 51.41
C MET A 1 7.18 -21.99 50.48
N ILE A 2 7.83 -21.52 49.42
CA ILE A 2 7.27 -20.68 48.35
C ILE A 2 6.31 -21.58 47.56
N LYS A 3 5.00 -21.35 47.69
CA LYS A 3 3.97 -22.10 46.98
C LYS A 3 3.33 -21.17 45.96
N SER A 4 3.80 -21.30 44.74
CA SER A 4 3.34 -20.64 43.52
C SER A 4 1.82 -20.64 43.43
N VAL A 5 1.22 -19.45 43.41
CA VAL A 5 -0.11 -19.25 42.85
C VAL A 5 0.06 -18.33 41.66
N LEU A 6 0.02 -18.99 40.50
CA LEU A 6 0.05 -18.45 39.15
C LEU A 6 -1.12 -17.46 38.97
N PHE A 7 -0.90 -16.25 38.41
CA PHE A 7 -1.21 -15.89 37.02
C PHE A 7 -2.61 -16.41 36.58
N ALA A 8 -3.61 -15.62 36.19
CA ALA A 8 -3.55 -14.39 35.42
C ALA A 8 -4.87 -13.60 35.50
N LEU A 9 -4.74 -12.30 35.76
CA LEU A 9 -5.64 -11.27 35.22
C LEU A 9 -5.29 -11.09 33.74
N THR A 10 -6.26 -11.17 32.84
CA THR A 10 -6.49 -10.19 31.77
C THR A 10 -7.62 -10.65 30.86
N LEU A 11 -8.72 -9.89 30.86
CA LEU A 11 -9.67 -9.83 29.75
C LEU A 11 -8.88 -9.50 28.47
N PHE A 12 -8.86 -10.41 27.50
CA PHE A 12 -8.45 -10.03 26.15
C PHE A 12 -9.67 -9.61 25.36
N ALA A 13 -9.72 -8.30 25.15
CA ALA A 13 -10.69 -7.58 24.37
C ALA A 13 -10.72 -8.06 22.91
N VAL A 14 -11.92 -7.97 22.32
CA VAL A 14 -12.20 -8.06 20.89
C VAL A 14 -11.14 -7.33 20.07
N SER A 15 -10.35 -8.09 19.31
CA SER A 15 -9.54 -7.54 18.22
C SER A 15 -10.38 -7.53 16.95
N GLY A 16 -10.95 -6.37 16.64
CA GLY A 16 -11.61 -6.12 15.36
C GLY A 16 -10.58 -6.14 14.23
N SER A 17 -10.75 -7.07 13.29
CA SER A 17 -9.96 -7.12 12.06
C SER A 17 -10.37 -5.96 11.16
N ALA A 18 -9.62 -4.85 11.18
CA ALA A 18 -9.70 -3.84 10.13
C ALA A 18 -9.15 -4.45 8.83
N ALA A 19 -10.04 -5.03 8.01
CA ALA A 19 -9.70 -5.43 6.66
C ALA A 19 -9.31 -4.16 5.87
N MET A 20 -8.02 -4.01 5.57
CA MET A 20 -7.53 -2.93 4.71
C MET A 20 -8.13 -3.11 3.32
N ALA A 21 -9.14 -2.31 2.99
CA ALA A 21 -9.64 -2.19 1.63
C ALA A 21 -8.57 -1.50 0.78
N GLN A 22 -7.84 -2.29 0.00
CA GLN A 22 -6.91 -1.76 -1.01
C GLN A 22 -7.76 -1.33 -2.21
N THR A 23 -8.11 -0.05 -2.29
CA THR A 23 -8.92 0.47 -3.38
C THR A 23 -8.14 0.31 -4.70
N ALA A 24 -8.72 -0.40 -5.65
CA ALA A 24 -8.12 -0.55 -6.97
C ALA A 24 -8.10 0.79 -7.70
N LEU A 25 -7.03 1.07 -8.46
CA LEU A 25 -6.98 2.26 -9.32
C LEU A 25 -8.08 2.22 -10.38
N THR A 26 -8.76 3.34 -10.53
CA THR A 26 -9.68 3.67 -11.63
C THR A 26 -8.96 3.71 -12.97
N SER A 27 -9.73 3.75 -14.06
CA SER A 27 -9.19 3.84 -15.42
C SER A 27 -8.47 5.18 -15.64
N GLU A 28 -9.04 6.29 -15.17
CA GLU A 28 -8.44 7.63 -15.22
C GLU A 28 -7.11 7.67 -14.47
N GLU A 29 -7.04 7.11 -13.27
CA GLU A 29 -5.80 7.07 -12.48
C GLU A 29 -4.71 6.24 -13.18
N LYS A 30 -5.10 5.09 -13.77
CA LYS A 30 -4.19 4.28 -14.59
C LYS A 30 -3.69 5.06 -15.80
N ALA A 31 -4.56 5.81 -16.47
CA ALA A 31 -4.18 6.63 -17.62
C ALA A 31 -3.20 7.75 -17.23
N ALA A 32 -3.42 8.42 -16.09
CA ALA A 32 -2.53 9.44 -15.56
C ALA A 32 -1.11 8.91 -15.28
N CYS A 33 -1.00 7.67 -14.79
CA CYS A 33 0.28 7.04 -14.52
C CYS A 33 0.92 6.30 -15.69
N ARG A 34 0.18 6.06 -16.78
CA ARG A 34 0.67 5.28 -17.94
C ARG A 34 1.98 5.81 -18.55
N PRO A 35 2.14 7.11 -18.84
CA PRO A 35 3.40 7.61 -19.43
C PRO A 35 4.60 7.44 -18.49
N ASP A 36 4.41 7.72 -17.20
CA ASP A 36 5.45 7.57 -16.19
C ASP A 36 5.82 6.10 -15.97
N ALA A 37 4.82 5.22 -15.92
CA ALA A 37 4.99 3.78 -15.83
C ALA A 37 5.82 3.24 -16.99
N MET A 38 5.59 3.70 -18.23
CA MET A 38 6.37 3.24 -19.39
C MET A 38 7.79 3.78 -19.38
N LYS A 39 8.00 5.01 -18.91
CA LYS A 39 9.31 5.65 -18.88
C LYS A 39 10.20 5.13 -17.74
N LEU A 40 9.63 4.94 -16.56
CA LEU A 40 10.37 4.68 -15.32
C LEU A 40 10.28 3.21 -14.87
N CYS A 41 9.20 2.53 -15.23
CA CYS A 41 8.81 1.23 -14.65
C CYS A 41 8.48 0.16 -15.71
N SER A 42 9.03 0.26 -16.92
CA SER A 42 8.75 -0.66 -18.04
C SER A 42 9.00 -2.13 -17.71
N ALA A 43 9.96 -2.44 -16.83
CA ALA A 43 10.22 -3.80 -16.35
C ALA A 43 9.05 -4.41 -15.55
N SER A 44 8.12 -3.58 -15.05
CA SER A 44 6.97 -3.99 -14.23
C SER A 44 5.66 -4.11 -15.03
N VAL A 45 5.70 -3.97 -16.36
CA VAL A 45 4.51 -4.10 -17.21
C VAL A 45 3.83 -5.45 -17.01
N GLY A 46 2.52 -5.44 -16.82
CA GLY A 46 1.71 -6.64 -16.55
C GLY A 46 1.83 -7.17 -15.11
N LYS A 47 2.58 -6.49 -14.24
CA LYS A 47 2.78 -6.88 -12.83
C LYS A 47 2.28 -5.76 -11.91
N PRO A 48 0.97 -5.70 -11.58
CA PRO A 48 0.36 -4.56 -10.89
C PRO A 48 1.05 -4.18 -9.58
N ALA A 49 1.39 -5.16 -8.74
CA ALA A 49 2.07 -4.92 -7.46
C ALA A 49 3.48 -4.30 -7.65
N GLN A 50 4.25 -4.81 -8.61
CA GLN A 50 5.59 -4.30 -8.91
C GLN A 50 5.52 -2.91 -9.56
N MET A 51 4.51 -2.68 -10.40
CA MET A 51 4.26 -1.37 -10.99
C MET A 51 3.98 -0.32 -9.91
N ASN A 52 3.06 -0.63 -8.98
CA ASN A 52 2.73 0.28 -7.88
C ASN A 52 3.94 0.56 -6.98
N ALA A 53 4.73 -0.47 -6.65
CA ALA A 53 5.97 -0.29 -5.89
C ALA A 53 6.98 0.61 -6.63
N CYS A 54 7.22 0.35 -7.92
CA CYS A 54 8.14 1.15 -8.73
C CYS A 54 7.70 2.62 -8.86
N LEU A 55 6.40 2.87 -9.02
CA LEU A 55 5.85 4.23 -9.07
C LEU A 55 6.07 4.96 -7.73
N ARG A 56 5.84 4.29 -6.59
CA ARG A 56 6.11 4.84 -5.24
C ARG A 56 7.61 5.17 -5.07
N ASP A 57 8.49 4.26 -5.45
CA ASP A 57 9.94 4.47 -5.34
C ASP A 57 10.44 5.63 -6.22
N ASN A 58 9.75 5.90 -7.34
CA ASN A 58 10.07 6.99 -8.25
C ASN A 58 9.18 8.22 -8.09
N LYS A 59 8.44 8.35 -6.97
CA LYS A 59 7.44 9.42 -6.74
C LYS A 59 7.94 10.84 -7.06
N ALA A 60 9.20 11.14 -6.74
CA ALA A 60 9.82 12.44 -7.02
C ALA A 60 10.01 12.74 -8.52
N LYS A 61 10.06 11.71 -9.37
CA LYS A 61 10.25 11.81 -10.82
C LYS A 61 8.94 11.71 -11.61
N LEU A 62 7.83 11.39 -10.94
CA LEU A 62 6.51 11.29 -11.56
C LEU A 62 6.02 12.65 -12.04
N SER A 63 5.19 12.63 -13.08
CA SER A 63 4.35 13.76 -13.43
C SER A 63 3.44 14.13 -12.25
N GLU A 64 2.96 15.38 -12.23
CA GLU A 64 2.07 15.84 -11.17
C GLU A 64 0.79 14.99 -11.06
N GLY A 65 0.22 14.60 -12.21
CA GLY A 65 -0.97 13.75 -12.26
C GLY A 65 -0.74 12.40 -11.60
N CYS A 66 0.31 11.67 -12.01
CA CYS A 66 0.58 10.35 -11.43
C CYS A 66 1.00 10.44 -9.95
N ARG A 67 1.77 11.47 -9.56
CA ARG A 67 2.15 11.67 -8.15
C ARG A 67 0.92 11.83 -7.25
N LYS A 68 -0.09 12.60 -7.68
CA LYS A 68 -1.35 12.75 -6.94
C LYS A 68 -2.08 11.42 -6.77
N VAL A 69 -2.09 10.58 -7.81
CA VAL A 69 -2.66 9.22 -7.73
C VAL A 69 -1.90 8.39 -6.70
N VAL A 70 -0.58 8.33 -6.80
CA VAL A 70 0.24 7.55 -5.86
C VAL A 70 0.03 8.03 -4.41
N GLU A 71 -0.07 9.34 -4.20
CA GLU A 71 -0.38 9.94 -2.89
C GLU A 71 -1.75 9.56 -2.34
N ALA A 72 -2.78 9.58 -3.19
CA ALA A 72 -4.13 9.18 -2.83
C ALA A 72 -4.23 7.69 -2.45
N HIS A 73 -3.29 6.86 -2.93
CA HIS A 73 -3.26 5.40 -2.74
C HIS A 73 -2.15 4.90 -1.80
N GLY A 74 -1.63 5.77 -0.93
CA GLY A 74 -0.75 5.35 0.17
C GLY A 74 0.74 5.63 0.00
N GLY A 75 1.13 6.41 -1.02
CA GLY A 75 2.40 7.13 -1.05
C GLY A 75 3.62 6.34 -1.51
#